data_AF-A0A354KXM8-F1
#
_entry.id   AF-A0A354KXM8-F1
#
_cell.length_a   1.000
_cell.length_b   1.000
_cell.length_c   1.000
_cell.angle_alpha   90.00
_cell.angle_beta   90.00
_cell.angle_gamma   90.00
#
_symmetry.space_group_name_H-M   'P 1'
#
loop_
_entity.id
_entity.type
_entity.pdbx_description
1 polymer ?
#
loop_
_entity_poly.entity_id
_entity_poly.type
_entity_poly.pdbx_seq_one_letter_code
_entity_poly.pdbx_strand_id
1 'polypeptide(L)'
;MSRMYDIIQELCRRDGTDVTKMCRALKIPRSTLSELASGRTKQLTLKHARPIAEYFGVTIAQLAGDEPLETEPDQTDAVSDLIRDEPIAAYENLKRYLTEEDKADIATLIRLRAEINQGKQ
;
A
#
# COMPACT_ATOMS: atom_id res chain seq x y z
N MET A 1 -24.55 -3.09 -5.72
CA MET A 1 -23.32 -3.80 -5.32
C MET A 1 -22.92 -3.32 -3.93
N SER A 2 -22.25 -4.15 -3.13
CA SER A 2 -21.69 -3.69 -1.85
C SER A 2 -20.40 -2.91 -2.09
N ARG A 3 -20.28 -1.72 -1.48
CA ARG A 3 -19.09 -0.84 -1.58
C ARG A 3 -17.80 -1.54 -1.14
N MET A 4 -17.88 -2.37 -0.10
CA MET A 4 -16.76 -3.17 0.40
C MET A 4 -16.29 -4.21 -0.63
N TYR A 5 -17.22 -4.79 -1.40
CA TYR A 5 -16.88 -5.75 -2.46
C TYR A 5 -16.17 -5.08 -3.64
N ASP A 6 -16.60 -3.88 -4.02
CA ASP A 6 -15.98 -3.10 -5.09
C ASP A 6 -14.53 -2.72 -4.73
N ILE A 7 -14.28 -2.36 -3.47
CA ILE A 7 -12.94 -2.09 -2.94
C ILE A 7 -12.07 -3.35 -2.98
N ILE A 8 -12.58 -4.50 -2.55
CA ILE A 8 -11.85 -5.78 -2.62
C ILE A 8 -11.48 -6.13 -4.07
N GLN A 9 -12.39 -5.91 -5.02
CA GLN A 9 -12.10 -6.14 -6.43
C GLN A 9 -11.01 -5.22 -6.96
N GLU A 10 -11.01 -3.94 -6.56
CA GLU A 10 -9.99 -2.99 -6.95
C GLU A 10 -8.62 -3.35 -6.36
N LEU A 11 -8.57 -3.76 -5.08
CA LEU A 11 -7.35 -4.28 -4.45
C LEU A 11 -6.82 -5.53 -5.16
N CYS A 12 -7.72 -6.45 -5.54
CA CYS A 12 -7.33 -7.63 -6.32
C CYS A 12 -6.71 -7.25 -7.68
N ARG A 13 -7.30 -6.26 -8.37
CA ARG A 13 -6.78 -5.77 -9.66
C ARG A 13 -5.39 -5.14 -9.51
N ARG A 14 -5.17 -4.34 -8.45
CA ARG A 14 -3.89 -3.71 -8.15
C ARG A 14 -2.79 -4.73 -7.86
N ASP A 15 -3.12 -5.77 -7.10
CA ASP A 15 -2.21 -6.87 -6.73
C ASP A 15 -2.05 -7.92 -7.87
N GLY A 16 -2.78 -7.78 -9.00
CA GLY A 16 -2.76 -8.76 -10.09
C GLY A 16 -3.35 -10.12 -9.72
N THR A 17 -4.14 -10.19 -8.65
CA THR A 17 -4.81 -11.39 -8.16
C THR A 17 -6.30 -11.41 -8.52
N ASP A 18 -6.96 -12.52 -8.24
CA ASP A 18 -8.41 -12.69 -8.42
C ASP A 18 -9.05 -12.97 -7.06
N VAL A 19 -10.27 -12.48 -6.83
CA VAL A 19 -11.07 -12.74 -5.63
C VAL A 19 -11.11 -14.25 -5.29
N THR A 20 -11.19 -15.12 -6.31
CA THR A 20 -11.17 -16.57 -6.15
C THR A 20 -9.82 -17.09 -5.64
N LYS A 21 -8.71 -16.53 -6.14
CA LYS A 21 -7.35 -16.88 -5.70
C LYS A 21 -7.10 -16.39 -4.28
N MET A 22 -7.49 -15.14 -3.98
CA MET A 22 -7.43 -14.57 -2.64
C MET A 22 -8.24 -15.41 -1.64
N CYS A 23 -9.49 -15.78 -1.95
CA CYS A 23 -10.29 -16.67 -1.09
C CYS A 23 -9.59 -17.99 -0.77
N ARG A 24 -8.92 -18.59 -1.78
CA ARG A 24 -8.17 -19.84 -1.60
C ARG A 24 -6.95 -19.63 -0.71
N ALA A 25 -6.19 -18.55 -0.93
CA ALA A 25 -5.01 -18.20 -0.13
C ALA A 25 -5.37 -17.96 1.35
N LEU A 26 -6.46 -17.23 1.59
CA LEU A 26 -6.93 -16.87 2.94
C LEU A 26 -7.84 -17.92 3.59
N LYS A 27 -8.12 -19.03 2.89
CA LYS A 27 -9.07 -20.08 3.32
C LYS A 27 -10.46 -19.50 3.69
N ILE A 28 -10.88 -18.46 2.99
CA ILE A 28 -12.19 -17.83 3.18
C ILE A 28 -13.20 -18.50 2.25
N PRO A 29 -14.36 -18.96 2.75
CA PRO A 29 -15.41 -19.51 1.91
C PRO A 29 -15.87 -18.51 0.84
N ARG A 30 -16.00 -18.96 -0.41
CA ARG A 30 -16.52 -18.12 -1.50
C ARG A 30 -17.96 -17.66 -1.27
N SER A 31 -18.73 -18.41 -0.48
CA SER A 31 -20.09 -18.01 -0.06
C SER A 31 -20.07 -16.67 0.67
N THR A 32 -19.09 -16.44 1.55
CA THR A 32 -18.96 -15.20 2.33
C THR A 32 -18.82 -13.97 1.42
N LEU A 33 -17.99 -14.05 0.38
CA LEU A 33 -17.86 -12.93 -0.58
C LEU A 33 -19.03 -12.84 -1.56
N SER A 34 -19.69 -13.96 -1.87
CA SER A 34 -20.90 -13.94 -2.71
C SER A 34 -22.08 -13.27 -1.98
N GLU A 35 -22.21 -13.49 -0.68
CA GLU A 35 -23.19 -12.81 0.18
C GLU A 35 -22.90 -11.32 0.33
N LEU A 36 -21.62 -10.96 0.44
CA LEU A 36 -21.17 -9.56 0.41
C LEU A 36 -21.48 -8.91 -0.95
N ALA A 37 -21.16 -9.58 -2.07
CA ALA A 37 -21.39 -9.06 -3.42
C ALA A 37 -22.88 -8.86 -3.72
N SER A 38 -23.73 -9.79 -3.26
CA SER A 38 -25.19 -9.72 -3.40
C SER A 38 -25.85 -8.74 -2.41
N GLY A 39 -25.09 -8.13 -1.50
CA GLY A 39 -25.59 -7.16 -0.53
C GLY A 39 -26.44 -7.76 0.59
N ARG A 40 -26.47 -9.10 0.72
CA ARG A 40 -27.13 -9.79 1.85
C ARG A 40 -26.40 -9.50 3.16
N THR A 41 -25.09 -9.29 3.07
CA THR A 41 -24.23 -8.91 4.19
C THR A 41 -23.58 -7.57 3.85
N LYS A 42 -23.72 -6.57 4.73
CA LYS A 42 -23.16 -5.22 4.50
C LYS A 42 -21.66 -5.15 4.80
N GLN A 43 -21.18 -5.97 5.73
CA GLN A 43 -19.79 -6.00 6.18
C GLN A 43 -19.33 -7.45 6.43
N LEU A 44 -18.05 -7.73 6.19
CA LEU A 44 -17.45 -8.98 6.61
C LEU A 44 -17.26 -8.98 8.13
N THR A 45 -17.39 -10.16 8.74
CA THR A 45 -17.00 -10.32 10.15
C THR A 45 -15.50 -10.03 10.31
N LEU A 46 -15.11 -9.52 11.48
CA LEU A 46 -13.71 -9.18 11.76
C LEU A 46 -12.74 -10.35 11.48
N LYS A 47 -13.21 -11.58 11.71
CA LYS A 47 -12.51 -12.85 11.43
C LYS A 47 -12.08 -13.00 9.96
N HIS A 48 -12.85 -12.45 9.03
CA HIS A 48 -12.56 -12.50 7.59
C HIS A 48 -12.00 -11.17 7.06
N ALA A 49 -12.42 -10.04 7.63
CA ALA A 49 -11.93 -8.72 7.22
C ALA A 49 -10.45 -8.52 7.57
N ARG A 50 -10.01 -8.92 8.77
CA ARG A 50 -8.62 -8.77 9.21
C ARG A 50 -7.60 -9.46 8.27
N PRO A 51 -7.72 -10.76 7.95
CA PRO A 51 -6.75 -11.40 7.06
C PRO A 51 -6.79 -10.86 5.62
N ILE A 52 -7.93 -10.33 5.15
CA ILE A 52 -7.99 -9.64 3.85
C ILE A 52 -7.25 -8.31 3.91
N ALA A 53 -7.46 -7.54 4.99
CA ALA A 53 -6.79 -6.27 5.22
C ALA A 53 -5.27 -6.45 5.31
N GLU A 54 -4.81 -7.44 6.10
CA GLU A 54 -3.41 -7.82 6.22
C GLU A 54 -2.82 -8.30 4.88
N TYR A 55 -3.58 -9.08 4.09
CA TYR A 55 -3.13 -9.56 2.78
C TYR A 55 -2.84 -8.43 1.78
N PHE A 56 -3.61 -7.35 1.83
CA PHE A 56 -3.43 -6.19 0.96
C PHE A 56 -2.69 -5.01 1.61
N GLY A 57 -2.26 -5.13 2.87
CA GLY A 57 -1.60 -4.04 3.60
C GLY A 57 -2.49 -2.83 3.89
N VAL A 58 -3.82 -3.00 3.94
CA VAL A 58 -4.80 -1.92 4.20
C VAL A 58 -5.42 -2.05 5.58
N THR A 59 -6.10 -1.01 6.06
CA THR A 59 -6.88 -1.08 7.29
C THR A 59 -8.27 -1.69 7.05
N ILE A 60 -8.92 -2.17 8.12
CA ILE A 60 -10.30 -2.67 8.03
C ILE A 60 -11.28 -1.54 7.66
N ALA A 61 -11.03 -0.31 8.12
CA ALA A 61 -11.85 0.86 7.81
C ALA A 61 -11.75 1.24 6.31
N GLN A 62 -10.54 1.18 5.76
CA GLN A 62 -10.28 1.33 4.33
C GLN A 62 -10.96 0.24 3.51
N LEU A 63 -10.90 -1.01 3.96
CA LEU A 63 -11.58 -2.13 3.32
C LEU A 63 -13.11 -1.95 3.31
N ALA A 64 -13.67 -1.45 4.42
CA ALA A 64 -15.09 -1.15 4.56
C ALA A 64 -15.55 0.07 3.72
N GLY A 65 -14.60 0.89 3.26
CA GLY A 65 -14.86 2.15 2.57
C GLY A 65 -15.26 3.29 3.50
N ASP A 66 -15.04 3.13 4.80
CA ASP A 66 -15.28 4.19 5.78
C ASP A 66 -14.18 5.27 5.70
N GLU A 67 -12.97 4.85 5.30
CA GLU A 67 -11.85 5.72 4.96
C GLU A 67 -11.50 5.60 3.46
N PRO A 68 -10.96 6.66 2.84
CA PRO A 68 -10.35 6.55 1.52
C PRO A 68 -9.24 5.50 1.55
N LEU A 69 -9.05 4.76 0.45
CA LEU A 69 -7.86 3.96 0.24
C LEU A 69 -6.66 4.92 0.10
N GLU A 70 -6.17 5.44 1.22
CA GLU A 70 -4.91 6.17 1.28
C GLU A 70 -3.83 5.20 0.82
N THR A 71 -3.15 5.57 -0.25
CA THR A 71 -1.98 4.86 -0.75
C THR A 71 -0.87 5.00 0.27
N GLU A 72 -0.66 3.92 1.04
CA GLU A 72 0.38 3.70 2.05
C GLU A 72 0.31 4.65 3.26
N PRO A 73 0.19 4.13 4.50
CA PRO A 73 0.71 4.85 5.64
C PRO A 73 2.24 4.92 5.45
N ASP A 74 2.68 6.13 5.14
CA ASP A 74 4.05 6.63 5.30
C ASP A 74 4.70 5.93 6.50
N GLN A 75 5.49 4.90 6.22
CA GLN A 75 6.44 4.42 7.20
C GLN A 75 7.40 5.57 7.38
N THR A 76 7.20 6.29 8.48
CA THR A 76 8.03 7.32 9.07
C THR A 76 9.51 6.96 9.02
N ASP A 77 10.11 7.07 7.84
CA ASP A 77 11.54 7.01 7.65
C ASP A 77 12.01 8.46 7.70
N ALA A 78 12.86 8.76 8.68
CA ALA A 78 13.47 10.07 8.91
C ALA A 78 14.25 10.65 7.71
N VAL A 79 14.27 9.96 6.57
CA VAL A 79 14.74 10.42 5.26
C VAL A 79 13.68 11.15 4.43
N SER A 80 12.38 11.01 4.73
CA SER A 80 11.29 11.68 4.00
C SER A 80 11.30 13.20 4.21
N ASP A 81 11.60 13.65 5.43
CA ASP A 81 11.70 15.08 5.77
C ASP A 81 12.87 15.80 5.09
N LEU A 82 13.91 15.07 4.68
CA LEU A 82 15.08 15.61 3.99
C LEU A 82 14.90 15.73 2.46
N ILE A 83 13.85 15.12 1.90
CA ILE A 83 13.56 15.10 0.46
C ILE A 83 12.24 15.83 0.22
N ARG A 84 12.12 17.05 0.76
CA ARG A 84 10.89 17.85 0.70
C ARG A 84 10.97 19.08 -0.20
N ASP A 85 11.91 19.10 -1.14
CA ASP A 85 11.93 20.08 -2.22
C ASP A 85 11.83 19.36 -3.58
N GLU A 86 10.81 19.76 -4.34
CA GLU A 86 10.41 19.32 -5.69
C GLU A 86 11.55 19.07 -6.70
N PRO A 87 11.34 18.34 -7.83
CA PRO A 87 10.13 17.65 -8.30
C PRO A 87 10.46 16.20 -8.68
N ILE A 88 9.89 15.19 -8.00
CA ILE A 88 10.25 13.82 -8.38
C ILE A 88 9.10 12.82 -8.51
N ALA A 89 8.13 13.19 -9.33
CA ALA A 89 7.26 12.23 -10.03
C ALA A 89 8.05 11.16 -10.82
N ALA A 90 9.35 11.40 -11.11
CA ALA A 90 10.24 10.43 -11.75
C ALA A 90 10.84 9.40 -10.76
N TYR A 91 10.94 9.68 -9.46
CA TYR A 91 11.64 8.81 -8.50
C TYR A 91 10.69 7.86 -7.76
N GLU A 92 9.37 8.08 -7.78
CA GLU A 92 8.42 7.09 -7.25
C GLU A 92 8.56 5.73 -7.95
N ASN A 93 8.83 5.74 -9.26
CA ASN A 93 9.10 4.50 -10.01
C ASN A 93 10.51 3.94 -9.73
N LEU A 94 11.49 4.80 -9.42
CA LEU A 94 12.87 4.37 -9.15
C LEU A 94 12.99 3.73 -7.75
N LYS A 95 12.23 4.19 -6.76
CA LYS A 95 12.19 3.64 -5.39
C LYS A 95 11.88 2.13 -5.37
N ARG A 96 11.12 1.62 -6.34
CA ARG A 96 10.81 0.18 -6.46
C ARG A 96 12.00 -0.69 -6.85
N TYR A 97 13.07 -0.09 -7.38
CA TYR A 97 14.28 -0.79 -7.85
C TYR A 97 15.51 -0.53 -6.98
N LEU A 98 15.40 0.35 -5.98
CA LEU A 98 16.49 0.69 -5.09
C LEU A 98 16.44 -0.21 -3.85
N THR A 99 17.51 -0.97 -3.64
CA THR A 99 17.71 -1.75 -2.42
C THR A 99 18.05 -0.83 -1.24
N GLU A 100 17.97 -1.35 -0.01
CA GLU A 100 18.35 -0.60 1.19
C GLU A 100 19.82 -0.14 1.15
N GLU A 101 20.69 -0.90 0.48
CA GLU A 101 22.09 -0.54 0.24
C GLU A 101 22.20 0.65 -0.71
N ASP A 102 21.46 0.63 -1.84
CA ASP A 102 21.44 1.75 -2.79
C ASP A 102 20.94 3.04 -2.15
N LYS A 103 19.95 2.95 -1.25
CA LYS A 103 19.43 4.12 -0.51
C LYS A 103 20.49 4.71 0.42
N ALA A 104 21.24 3.86 1.12
CA ALA A 104 22.32 4.28 2.02
C ALA A 104 23.47 4.95 1.23
N ASP A 105 23.81 4.41 0.07
CA ASP A 105 24.81 4.98 -0.82
C ASP A 105 24.36 6.34 -1.37
N ILE A 106 23.11 6.46 -1.84
CA ILE A 106 22.54 7.73 -2.30
C ILE A 106 22.56 8.78 -1.19
N ALA A 107 22.17 8.41 0.04
CA ALA A 107 22.21 9.33 1.18
C ALA A 107 23.65 9.80 1.48
N THR A 108 24.62 8.90 1.36
CA THR A 108 26.05 9.21 1.55
C THR A 108 26.56 10.14 0.46
N LEU A 109 26.19 9.91 -0.80
CA LEU A 109 26.56 10.77 -1.93
C LEU A 109 25.99 12.19 -1.81
N ILE A 110 24.75 12.33 -1.33
CA ILE A 110 24.12 13.63 -1.08
C ILE A 110 24.89 14.40 -0.02
N ARG A 111 25.27 13.75 1.10
CA ARG A 111 26.06 14.37 2.17
C ARG A 111 27.44 14.81 1.68
N LEU A 112 28.15 13.93 0.97
CA LEU A 112 29.45 14.26 0.38
C LEU A 112 29.35 15.43 -0.60
N ARG A 113 28.29 15.49 -1.41
CA ARG A 113 28.08 16.61 -2.34
C ARG A 113 27.79 17.92 -1.61
N ALA A 114 27.03 17.89 -0.52
CA ALA A 114 26.77 19.05 0.30
C ALA A 114 28.07 19.60 0.92
N GLU A 115 28.93 18.73 1.45
CA GLU A 115 30.24 19.10 2.00
C GLU A 115 31.17 19.70 0.93
N ILE A 116 31.23 19.11 -0.26
CA ILE A 116 32.04 19.63 -1.39
C ILE A 116 31.55 21.00 -1.84
N ASN A 117 30.25 21.28 -1.79
CA ASN A 117 29.70 22.59 -2.15
C ASN A 117 29.93 23.64 -1.05
N GLN A 118 29.94 23.24 0.22
CA GLN A 118 30.25 24.13 1.34
C GLN A 118 31.73 24.57 1.36
N GLY A 119 32.65 23.71 0.91
CA GLY A 119 34.08 24.06 0.78
C GLY A 119 34.44 24.94 -0.42
N LYS A 120 33.46 25.33 -1.25
CA LYS A 120 33.66 26.19 -2.44
C LYS A 120 33.13 27.62 -2.27
N GLN A 121 32.67 28.00 -1.09
CA GLN A 121 32.31 29.38 -0.75
C GLN A 121 33.46 30.14 -0.10
#